data_AF-A0A413ZXF0-F1
#
_entry.id   AF-A0A413ZXF0-F1
#
_cell.length_a   1.000
_cell.length_b   1.000
_cell.length_c   1.000
_cell.angle_alpha   90.00
_cell.angle_beta   90.00
_cell.angle_gamma   90.00
#
_symmetry.space_group_name_H-M   'P 1'
#
loop_
_entity.id
_entity.type
_entity.pdbx_description
1 polymer ?
#
loop_
_entity_poly.entity_id
_entity_poly.type
_entity_poly.pdbx_seq_one_letter_code
_entity_poly.pdbx_strand_id
1 'polypeptide(L)'
;YVIRFAISLFDLAVFMYYFHSNKKMKPVSKVWIWAGFTIAAIIWTFVSNIKNPYLNLATLLIVLILLSFYYESGMWTRIINIVTFMGIGMLFEPVALLLLHAMNFHMGESYKYYFVMVICSFVRGNVMYILSKLISKKGMQIA
;
A
#
# COMPACT_ATOMS: atom_id res chain seq x y z
N TYR A 1 -12.06 2.30 -13.67
CA TYR A 1 -10.64 2.01 -13.93
C TYR A 1 -9.72 3.08 -13.34
N VAL A 2 -9.86 4.36 -13.74
CA VAL A 2 -9.00 5.48 -13.28
C VAL A 2 -8.93 5.62 -11.75
N ILE A 3 -10.06 5.55 -11.03
CA ILE A 3 -10.08 5.68 -9.57
C ILE A 3 -9.28 4.54 -8.88
N ARG A 4 -9.41 3.30 -9.38
CA ARG A 4 -8.66 2.15 -8.85
C ARG A 4 -7.16 2.31 -9.08
N PHE A 5 -6.80 2.78 -10.27
CA PHE A 5 -5.41 3.09 -10.60
C PHE A 5 -4.82 4.16 -9.66
N ALA A 6 -5.56 5.24 -9.42
CA ALA A 6 -5.13 6.29 -8.48
C ALA A 6 -4.96 5.76 -7.05
N ILE A 7 -5.87 4.90 -6.59
CA ILE A 7 -5.78 4.25 -5.28
C ILE A 7 -4.53 3.36 -5.20
N SER A 8 -4.31 2.48 -6.19
CA SER A 8 -3.12 1.60 -6.23
C SER A 8 -1.82 2.41 -6.27
N LEU A 9 -1.78 3.50 -7.04
CA LEU A 9 -0.62 4.39 -7.13
C LEU A 9 -0.36 5.07 -5.78
N PHE A 10 -1.40 5.56 -5.11
CA PHE A 10 -1.29 6.15 -3.77
C PHE A 10 -0.79 5.13 -2.73
N ASP A 11 -1.37 3.93 -2.71
CA ASP A 11 -1.03 2.88 -1.73
C ASP A 11 0.43 2.42 -1.88
N LEU A 12 0.91 2.26 -3.12
CA LEU A 12 2.30 1.96 -3.39
C LEU A 12 3.23 3.13 -3.05
N ALA A 13 2.80 4.38 -3.25
CA ALA A 13 3.59 5.56 -2.89
C ALA A 13 3.78 5.68 -1.38
N VAL A 14 2.71 5.42 -0.60
CA VAL A 14 2.78 5.33 0.86
C VAL A 14 3.77 4.24 1.29
N PHE A 15 3.73 3.06 0.66
CA PHE A 15 4.66 1.98 0.97
C PHE A 15 6.12 2.34 0.66
N MET A 16 6.38 2.97 -0.50
CA MET A 16 7.70 3.51 -0.85
C MET A 16 8.18 4.50 0.20
N TYR A 17 7.33 5.45 0.59
CA TYR A 17 7.67 6.44 1.61
C TYR A 17 8.00 5.79 2.96
N TYR A 18 7.20 4.81 3.38
CA TYR A 18 7.44 4.04 4.60
C TYR A 18 8.79 3.30 4.55
N PHE A 19 9.13 2.67 3.42
CA PHE A 19 10.41 2.00 3.25
C PHE A 19 11.59 2.98 3.23
N HIS A 20 11.46 4.09 2.51
CA HIS A 20 12.51 5.12 2.40
C HIS A 20 12.85 5.75 3.75
N SER A 21 11.86 6.00 4.58
CA SER A 21 12.06 6.58 5.91
C SER A 21 12.74 5.60 6.90
N ASN A 22 12.63 4.29 6.63
CA ASN A 22 13.23 3.25 7.49
C ASN A 22 14.59 2.75 6.98
N LYS A 23 14.86 2.84 5.66
CA LYS A 23 16.05 2.27 5.01
C LYS A 23 16.50 3.11 3.82
N LYS A 24 17.81 3.14 3.60
CA LYS A 24 18.41 3.81 2.43
C LYS A 24 18.03 3.06 1.14
N MET A 25 17.68 3.81 0.10
CA MET A 25 17.51 3.25 -1.24
C MET A 25 18.86 2.81 -1.81
N LYS A 26 18.87 1.73 -2.59
CA LYS A 26 20.02 1.40 -3.42
C LYS A 26 20.25 2.53 -4.43
N PRO A 27 21.49 2.75 -4.90
CA PRO A 27 21.82 3.75 -5.92
C PRO A 27 21.33 3.31 -7.32
N VAL A 28 20.02 3.11 -7.46
CA VAL A 28 19.36 2.81 -8.73
C VAL A 28 18.91 4.14 -9.35
N SER A 29 18.97 4.25 -10.69
CA SER A 29 18.52 5.46 -11.36
C SER A 29 17.05 5.75 -11.01
N LYS A 30 16.73 7.03 -10.77
CA LYS A 30 15.37 7.47 -10.45
C LYS A 30 14.38 7.02 -11.53
N VAL A 31 14.78 7.06 -12.81
CA VAL A 31 13.92 6.68 -13.95
C VAL A 31 13.46 5.22 -13.86
N TRP A 32 14.37 4.29 -13.58
CA TRP A 32 14.04 2.87 -13.43
C TRP A 32 13.11 2.60 -12.24
N ILE A 33 13.26 3.35 -11.13
CA ILE A 33 12.37 3.24 -9.97
C ILE A 33 10.95 3.71 -10.34
N TRP A 34 10.83 4.87 -11.00
CA TRP A 34 9.54 5.40 -11.43
C TRP A 34 8.86 4.48 -12.46
N ALA A 35 9.62 3.93 -13.41
CA ALA A 35 9.10 2.98 -14.40
C ALA A 35 8.61 1.67 -13.77
N GLY A 36 9.41 1.08 -12.87
CA GLY A 36 9.01 -0.14 -12.14
C GLY A 36 7.76 0.09 -11.28
N PHE A 37 7.69 1.26 -10.64
CA PHE A 37 6.54 1.67 -9.84
C PHE A 37 5.25 1.83 -10.66
N THR A 38 5.31 2.51 -11.81
CA THR A 38 4.12 2.71 -12.65
C THR A 38 3.64 1.39 -13.26
N ILE A 39 4.55 0.54 -13.73
CA ILE A 39 4.22 -0.79 -14.24
C ILE A 39 3.55 -1.65 -13.16
N ALA A 40 4.11 -1.64 -11.94
CA ALA A 40 3.52 -2.37 -10.81
C ALA A 40 2.11 -1.89 -10.46
N ALA A 41 1.87 -0.57 -10.46
CA ALA A 41 0.55 0.00 -10.22
C ALA A 41 -0.47 -0.42 -11.31
N ILE A 42 -0.06 -0.46 -12.57
CA ILE A 42 -0.91 -0.90 -13.70
C ILE A 42 -1.26 -2.38 -13.56
N ILE A 43 -0.27 -3.25 -13.33
CA ILE A 43 -0.48 -4.70 -13.17
C ILE A 43 -1.43 -4.96 -12.01
N TRP A 44 -1.19 -4.34 -10.87
CA TRP A 44 -2.06 -4.53 -9.71
C TRP A 44 -3.48 -4.02 -9.97
N THR A 45 -3.63 -2.86 -10.61
CA THR A 45 -4.96 -2.35 -11.00
C THR A 45 -5.68 -3.34 -11.90
N PHE A 46 -4.98 -3.96 -12.86
CA PHE A 46 -5.56 -4.94 -13.77
C PHE A 46 -6.03 -6.19 -13.01
N VAL A 47 -5.19 -6.76 -12.15
CA VAL A 47 -5.56 -7.95 -11.36
C VAL A 47 -6.68 -7.65 -10.36
N SER A 48 -6.69 -6.45 -9.76
CA SER A 48 -7.76 -6.01 -8.86
C SER A 48 -9.14 -5.96 -9.54
N ASN A 49 -9.17 -5.89 -10.87
CA ASN A 49 -10.40 -5.88 -11.66
C ASN A 49 -11.00 -7.28 -11.84
N ILE A 50 -10.23 -8.35 -11.60
CA ILE A 50 -10.65 -9.76 -11.80
C ILE A 50 -11.68 -10.23 -10.74
N LYS A 51 -12.09 -9.36 -9.80
CA LYS A 51 -13.03 -9.65 -8.68
C LYS A 51 -12.66 -10.89 -7.86
N ASN A 52 -11.41 -11.35 -7.94
CA ASN A 52 -10.89 -12.45 -7.14
C ASN A 52 -10.02 -11.88 -6.00
N PRO A 53 -10.45 -12.01 -4.73
CA PRO A 53 -9.74 -11.41 -3.60
C PRO A 53 -8.37 -12.05 -3.36
N TYR A 54 -8.22 -13.36 -3.57
CA TYR A 54 -6.96 -14.07 -3.36
C TYR A 54 -5.89 -13.66 -4.39
N LEU A 55 -6.28 -13.50 -5.66
CA LEU A 55 -5.36 -13.05 -6.71
C LEU A 55 -4.92 -11.59 -6.49
N ASN A 56 -5.83 -10.75 -6.01
CA ASN A 56 -5.52 -9.36 -5.68
C ASN A 56 -4.50 -9.29 -4.52
N LEU A 57 -4.70 -10.10 -3.48
CA LEU A 57 -3.77 -10.18 -2.35
C LEU A 57 -2.40 -10.75 -2.75
N ALA A 58 -2.39 -11.82 -3.56
CA ALA A 58 -1.14 -12.43 -4.04
C ALA A 58 -0.34 -11.46 -4.92
N THR A 59 -1.03 -10.72 -5.80
CA THR A 59 -0.38 -9.70 -6.65
C THR A 59 0.16 -8.56 -5.83
N LEU A 60 -0.59 -8.11 -4.80
CA LEU A 60 -0.09 -7.13 -3.84
C LEU A 60 1.20 -7.62 -3.16
N LEU A 61 1.23 -8.85 -2.64
CA LEU A 61 2.42 -9.43 -2.02
C LEU A 61 3.62 -9.42 -2.98
N ILE A 62 3.44 -9.91 -4.20
CA ILE A 62 4.50 -9.97 -5.20
C ILE A 62 5.01 -8.57 -5.53
N VAL A 63 4.11 -7.61 -5.74
CA VAL A 63 4.47 -6.21 -6.02
C VAL A 63 5.27 -5.60 -4.87
N LEU A 64 4.86 -5.80 -3.62
CA LEU A 64 5.57 -5.27 -2.45
C LEU A 64 6.94 -5.91 -2.27
N ILE A 65 7.06 -7.21 -2.50
CA ILE A 65 8.34 -7.92 -2.48
C ILE A 65 9.27 -7.34 -3.55
N LEU A 66 8.81 -7.22 -4.79
CA LEU A 66 9.57 -6.63 -5.89
C LEU A 66 10.01 -5.21 -5.57
N LEU A 67 9.11 -4.38 -5.03
CA LEU A 67 9.42 -3.00 -4.69
C LEU A 67 10.41 -2.90 -3.53
N SER A 68 10.37 -3.83 -2.58
CA SER A 68 11.32 -3.87 -1.45
C SER A 68 12.76 -4.17 -1.87
N PHE A 69 12.98 -4.78 -3.04
CA PHE A 69 14.33 -5.06 -3.56
C PHE A 69 15.08 -3.79 -3.99
N TYR A 70 14.37 -2.68 -4.25
CA TYR A 70 14.97 -1.37 -4.52
C TYR A 70 15.64 -0.75 -3.28
N TYR A 71 15.40 -1.28 -2.08
CA TYR A 71 15.96 -0.78 -0.83
C TYR A 71 17.05 -1.69 -0.28
N GLU A 72 18.06 -1.08 0.36
CA GLU A 72 19.08 -1.81 1.12
C GLU A 72 18.51 -2.21 2.48
N SER A 73 18.07 -3.45 2.58
CA SER A 73 17.44 -3.98 3.78
C SER A 73 17.64 -5.48 3.87
N GLY A 74 17.95 -5.99 5.07
CA GLY A 74 18.01 -7.43 5.33
C GLY A 74 16.66 -8.11 5.16
N MET A 75 16.67 -9.40 4.81
CA MET A 75 15.46 -10.18 4.48
C MET A 75 14.39 -10.12 5.59
N TRP A 76 14.80 -10.22 6.86
CA TRP A 76 13.92 -10.09 8.02
C TRP A 76 13.21 -8.73 8.11
N THR A 77 13.94 -7.63 7.91
CA THR A 77 13.35 -6.29 7.93
C THR A 77 12.39 -6.05 6.76
N ARG A 78 12.63 -6.69 5.59
CA ARG A 78 11.69 -6.64 4.46
C ARG A 78 10.39 -7.32 4.80
N ILE A 79 10.47 -8.54 5.34
CA ILE A 79 9.29 -9.32 5.72
C ILE A 79 8.46 -8.56 6.74
N ILE A 80 9.09 -8.03 7.80
CA ILE A 80 8.38 -7.25 8.83
C ILE A 80 7.65 -6.07 8.20
N ASN A 81 8.31 -5.26 7.37
CA ASN A 81 7.68 -4.09 6.75
C ASN A 81 6.53 -4.46 5.80
N ILE A 82 6.66 -5.54 5.02
CA ILE A 82 5.60 -6.04 4.13
C ILE A 82 4.41 -6.53 4.95
N VAL A 83 4.68 -7.32 6.00
CA VAL A 83 3.63 -7.84 6.91
C VAL A 83 2.94 -6.70 7.65
N THR A 84 3.67 -5.68 8.11
CA THR A 84 3.07 -4.48 8.72
C THR A 84 2.21 -3.73 7.70
N PHE A 85 2.70 -3.55 6.46
CA PHE A 85 1.92 -2.90 5.41
C PHE A 85 0.62 -3.62 5.10
N MET A 86 0.72 -4.94 4.92
CA MET A 86 -0.41 -5.82 4.65
C MET A 86 -1.38 -5.91 5.82
N GLY A 87 -0.88 -6.11 7.03
CA GLY A 87 -1.68 -6.25 8.25
C GLY A 87 -2.52 -5.00 8.51
N ILE A 88 -1.96 -3.81 8.30
CA ILE A 88 -2.76 -2.58 8.41
C ILE A 88 -3.83 -2.51 7.31
N GLY A 89 -3.51 -2.92 6.09
CA GLY A 89 -4.50 -3.04 5.01
C GLY A 89 -5.67 -3.96 5.39
N MET A 90 -5.37 -5.14 5.93
CA MET A 90 -6.37 -6.11 6.41
C MET A 90 -7.20 -5.57 7.58
N LEU A 91 -6.61 -4.81 8.51
CA LEU A 91 -7.36 -4.18 9.61
C LEU A 91 -8.34 -3.11 9.13
N PHE A 92 -8.03 -2.42 8.03
CA PHE A 92 -8.92 -1.42 7.46
C PHE A 92 -10.02 -2.00 6.56
N GLU A 93 -9.89 -3.25 6.11
CA GLU A 93 -10.91 -3.94 5.31
C GLU A 93 -12.26 -4.12 6.05
N PRO A 94 -12.33 -4.61 7.30
CA PRO A 94 -13.60 -4.68 8.05
C PRO A 94 -14.15 -3.29 8.38
N VAL A 95 -13.28 -2.29 8.59
CA VAL A 95 -13.69 -0.89 8.78
C VAL A 95 -14.36 -0.35 7.51
N ALA A 96 -13.80 -0.66 6.34
CA ALA A 96 -14.39 -0.31 5.05
C ALA A 96 -15.77 -0.95 4.87
N LEU A 97 -15.92 -2.23 5.23
CA LEU A 97 -17.20 -2.94 5.15
C LEU A 97 -18.25 -2.36 6.10
N LEU A 98 -17.86 -2.00 7.34
CA LEU A 98 -18.74 -1.34 8.30
C LEU A 98 -19.19 0.04 7.82
N LEU A 99 -18.29 0.83 7.24
CA LEU A 99 -18.62 2.12 6.60
C LEU A 99 -19.58 1.94 5.43
N LEU A 100 -19.33 0.95 4.57
CA LEU A 100 -20.19 0.64 3.44
C LEU A 100 -21.60 0.23 3.91
N HIS A 101 -21.68 -0.55 5.00
CA HIS A 101 -22.94 -0.93 5.63
C HIS A 101 -23.66 0.29 6.23
N ALA A 102 -22.95 1.16 6.94
CA ALA A 102 -23.50 2.40 7.50
C ALA A 102 -24.03 3.37 6.42
N MET A 103 -23.44 3.37 5.23
CA MET A 103 -23.91 4.17 4.08
C MET A 103 -25.12 3.56 3.34
N ASN A 104 -25.71 2.49 3.88
CA ASN A 104 -26.82 1.74 3.31
C ASN A 104 -26.61 1.40 1.83
N PHE A 105 -25.50 0.69 1.56
CA PHE A 105 -25.09 0.35 0.21
C PHE A 105 -26.07 -0.62 -0.45
N HIS A 106 -26.73 -0.17 -1.51
CA HIS A 106 -27.49 -1.03 -2.42
C HIS A 106 -26.59 -1.46 -3.60
N MET A 107 -26.70 -2.72 -4.02
CA MET A 107 -26.02 -3.23 -5.22
C MET A 107 -26.45 -2.42 -6.45
N GLY A 108 -25.63 -1.42 -6.82
CA GLY A 108 -25.89 -0.47 -7.90
C GLY A 108 -25.14 0.85 -7.72
N GLU A 109 -24.85 1.25 -6.47
CA GLU A 109 -24.24 2.55 -6.16
C GLU A 109 -22.71 2.49 -6.09
N SER A 110 -22.08 2.31 -7.26
CA SER A 110 -20.60 2.19 -7.37
C SER A 110 -19.82 3.37 -6.76
N TYR A 111 -20.41 4.56 -6.67
CA TYR A 111 -19.74 5.76 -6.14
C TYR A 111 -19.48 5.66 -4.62
N LYS A 112 -20.40 5.08 -3.83
CA LYS A 112 -20.23 4.90 -2.38
C LYS A 112 -19.06 3.96 -2.07
N TYR A 113 -18.91 2.90 -2.87
CA TYR A 113 -17.80 1.96 -2.76
C TYR A 113 -16.44 2.62 -3.03
N TYR A 114 -16.34 3.42 -4.10
CA TYR A 114 -15.10 4.14 -4.40
C TYR A 114 -14.78 5.21 -3.33
N PHE A 115 -15.80 5.89 -2.82
CA PHE A 115 -15.64 6.88 -1.76
C PHE A 115 -15.07 6.27 -0.48
N VAL A 116 -15.64 5.13 -0.03
CA VAL A 116 -15.13 4.41 1.13
C VAL A 116 -13.70 3.90 0.90
N MET A 117 -13.40 3.35 -0.28
CA MET A 117 -12.02 2.92 -0.58
C MET A 117 -11.02 4.08 -0.52
N VAL A 118 -11.36 5.26 -1.05
CA VAL A 118 -10.48 6.44 -0.98
C VAL A 118 -10.24 6.87 0.46
N ILE A 119 -11.28 6.90 1.30
CA ILE A 119 -11.14 7.23 2.73
C ILE A 119 -10.26 6.21 3.44
N CYS A 120 -10.51 4.91 3.24
CA CYS A 120 -9.71 3.86 3.86
C CYS A 120 -8.24 3.91 3.43
N SER A 121 -7.95 4.15 2.15
CA SER A 121 -6.59 4.35 1.67
C SER A 121 -5.94 5.58 2.31
N PHE A 122 -6.67 6.69 2.46
CA PHE A 122 -6.15 7.89 3.11
C PHE A 122 -5.82 7.64 4.58
N VAL A 123 -6.73 7.02 5.35
CA VAL A 123 -6.49 6.70 6.76
C VAL A 123 -5.31 5.74 6.90
N ARG A 124 -5.23 4.69 6.06
CA ARG A 124 -4.10 3.76 6.01
C ARG A 124 -2.78 4.50 5.73
N GLY A 125 -2.78 5.42 4.78
CA GLY A 125 -1.64 6.28 4.46
C GLY A 125 -1.14 7.08 5.65
N ASN A 126 -2.06 7.70 6.39
CA ASN A 126 -1.74 8.47 7.60
C ASN A 126 -1.21 7.58 8.73
N VAL A 127 -1.79 6.40 8.95
CA VAL A 127 -1.29 5.45 9.95
C VAL A 127 0.14 5.01 9.61
N MET A 128 0.42 4.67 8.35
CA MET A 128 1.77 4.34 7.90
C MET A 128 2.75 5.48 8.06
N TYR A 129 2.32 6.70 7.76
CA TYR A 129 3.14 7.89 7.95
C TYR A 129 3.51 8.11 9.42
N ILE A 130 2.53 8.00 10.33
CA ILE A 130 2.78 8.14 11.78
C ILE A 130 3.71 7.02 12.27
N LEU A 131 3.47 5.77 11.86
CA LEU A 131 4.35 4.64 12.19
C LEU A 131 5.77 4.86 11.70
N SER A 132 5.92 5.34 10.48
CA SER A 132 7.22 5.68 9.90
C SER A 132 7.96 6.72 10.76
N LYS A 133 7.25 7.77 11.19
CA LYS A 133 7.80 8.83 12.05
C LYS A 133 8.14 8.31 13.46
N LEU A 134 7.35 7.41 14.02
CA LEU A 134 7.61 6.77 15.32
C LEU A 134 8.85 5.87 15.27
N ILE A 135 9.00 5.06 14.22
CA ILE A 135 10.15 4.18 14.03
C ILE A 135 11.42 5.01 13.76
N SER A 136 11.31 6.04 12.92
CA SER A 136 12.40 6.98 12.66
C SER A 136 12.88 7.69 13.94
N LYS A 137 11.96 8.12 14.82
CA LYS A 137 12.31 8.71 16.13
C LYS A 137 12.99 7.71 17.07
N LYS A 138 12.55 6.45 17.10
CA LYS A 138 13.20 5.40 17.92
C LYS A 138 14.61 5.05 17.41
N GLY A 139 14.86 5.13 16.10
CA GLY A 139 16.19 4.97 15.51
C GLY A 139 17.18 6.10 15.83
N MET A 140 16.70 7.21 16.39
CA MET A 140 17.52 8.37 16.80
C MET A 140 17.93 8.32 18.28
N GLN A 141 17.53 7.28 19.03
CA GLN A 141 17.97 6.99 20.40
C GLN A 141 18.90 5.77 20.48
N ILE A 142 19.72 5.58 19.44
CA ILE A 142 20.89 4.70 19.53
C ILE A 142 22.08 5.52 19.00
N ALA A 143 22.50 6.48 19.81
CA ALA A 143 23.78 7.16 19.71
C ALA A 143 24.31 7.30 21.14
#